data_AF-A0A9E4MAU8-F1
#
_entry.id   AF-A0A9E4MAU8-F1
#
_cell.length_a   1.000
_cell.length_b   1.000
_cell.length_c   1.000
_cell.angle_alpha   90.00
_cell.angle_beta   90.00
_cell.angle_gamma   90.00
#
_symmetry.space_group_name_H-M   'P 1'
#
loop_
_entity.id
_entity.type
_entity.pdbx_description
1 polymer ?
#
loop_
_entity_poly.entity_id
_entity_poly.type
_entity_poly.pdbx_seq_one_letter_code
_entity_poly.pdbx_strand_id
1 'polypeptide(L)'
;MKHPQRPPALGPLLAETTDGDPQRLASIILNSRPVDHKGRYLHWDQLRHRNPPDGLTHEQWWLGISLSRQATARPLPPVDKDGDPFRFSNIDRIQEMLHRIDQQASGRILADDLVTDPRSSDRYLISSLIEEAITSSQLEGASTTRAIGKELLKSGRSPRDRSEQMIFNNFNAMQLAESMARGTEPLSPEVVRELHRAVTVDALDDPADAGRIQTPDEERVAVYAPETDMLLHRPPPASELPERLARLCAFANGESGEGFIHPVVRAIVLHFWLGYDHPFVDGNGRTARALFYWSMLRSGYWLTQYISISSILRKAPAQYSMSYLNTESDDNDLTYFIIHQLRVIERAIEALKGYLTRKVREDRKLQILLHDSPALNHRQRALLGRAMRDRHQRFTIKAHQRQHRVAYQSARTDLLGLEDLGLFIRTQIGKEFVFRAVPDLFDRIEDLTHR
;
A
#
# COMPACT_ATOMS: atom_id res chain seq x y z
N MET A 1 -22.71 -2.34 -5.10
CA MET A 1 -22.05 -3.67 -5.09
C MET A 1 -23.11 -4.73 -4.79
N LYS A 2 -22.93 -5.99 -5.15
CA LYS A 2 -23.84 -7.10 -4.76
C LYS A 2 -22.98 -8.25 -4.22
N HIS A 3 -23.54 -9.06 -3.33
CA HIS A 3 -22.90 -10.30 -2.89
C HIS A 3 -22.67 -11.23 -4.08
N PRO A 4 -21.47 -11.83 -4.23
CA PRO A 4 -21.21 -12.78 -5.29
C PRO A 4 -22.06 -14.04 -5.08
N GLN A 5 -22.57 -14.62 -6.17
CA GLN A 5 -23.29 -15.87 -6.07
C GLN A 5 -22.33 -17.00 -5.66
N ARG A 6 -22.67 -17.69 -4.55
CA ARG A 6 -21.93 -18.87 -4.09
C ARG A 6 -21.87 -19.95 -5.18
N PRO A 7 -20.73 -20.67 -5.27
CA PRO A 7 -20.58 -21.78 -6.19
C PRO A 7 -21.54 -22.93 -5.84
N PRO A 8 -21.91 -23.75 -6.84
CA PRO A 8 -22.60 -25.01 -6.59
C PRO A 8 -21.72 -25.95 -5.76
N ALA A 9 -22.34 -26.65 -4.80
CA ALA A 9 -21.64 -27.59 -3.93
C ALA A 9 -21.05 -28.76 -4.73
N LEU A 10 -19.80 -29.13 -4.44
CA LEU A 10 -19.09 -30.13 -5.26
C LEU A 10 -19.67 -31.55 -5.15
N GLY A 11 -20.23 -31.92 -4.00
CA GLY A 11 -20.81 -33.27 -3.79
C GLY A 11 -21.91 -33.61 -4.80
N PRO A 12 -22.98 -32.79 -4.90
CA PRO A 12 -24.01 -32.95 -5.94
C PRO A 12 -23.45 -32.93 -7.36
N LEU A 13 -22.53 -32.01 -7.67
CA LEU A 13 -21.94 -31.93 -9.01
C LEU A 13 -21.14 -33.17 -9.39
N LEU A 14 -20.40 -33.73 -8.43
CA LEU A 14 -19.68 -34.98 -8.61
C LEU A 14 -20.65 -36.11 -8.95
N ALA A 15 -21.70 -36.27 -8.14
CA ALA A 15 -22.72 -37.30 -8.36
C ALA A 15 -23.37 -37.17 -9.74
N GLU A 16 -23.84 -35.97 -10.10
CA GLU A 16 -24.46 -35.67 -11.39
C GLU A 16 -23.51 -35.90 -12.57
N THR A 17 -22.23 -35.55 -12.42
CA THR A 17 -21.24 -35.69 -13.49
C THR A 17 -20.84 -37.15 -13.72
N THR A 18 -20.89 -37.99 -12.68
CA THR A 18 -20.58 -39.41 -12.77
C THR A 18 -21.77 -40.29 -13.14
N ASP A 19 -22.99 -39.75 -13.11
CA ASP A 19 -24.19 -40.51 -13.42
C ASP A 19 -24.21 -40.91 -14.91
N GLY A 20 -24.27 -42.21 -15.17
CA GLY A 20 -24.27 -42.78 -16.52
C GLY A 20 -22.92 -42.79 -17.29
N ASP A 21 -21.90 -42.03 -16.87
CA ASP A 21 -20.56 -42.03 -17.50
C ASP A 21 -19.42 -41.72 -16.51
N PRO A 22 -18.86 -42.74 -15.83
CA PRO A 22 -17.73 -42.55 -14.92
C PRO A 22 -16.45 -42.04 -15.59
N GLN A 23 -16.28 -42.24 -16.90
CA GLN A 23 -15.10 -41.75 -17.62
C GLN A 23 -15.17 -40.24 -17.85
N ARG A 24 -16.37 -39.66 -17.82
CA ARG A 24 -16.59 -38.22 -17.95
C ARG A 24 -15.84 -37.42 -16.89
N LEU A 25 -15.92 -37.85 -15.62
CA LEU A 25 -15.22 -37.17 -14.53
C LEU A 25 -13.70 -37.20 -14.73
N ALA A 26 -13.15 -38.35 -15.12
CA ALA A 26 -11.72 -38.47 -15.42
C ALA A 26 -11.30 -37.52 -16.55
N SER A 27 -12.10 -37.42 -17.61
CA SER A 27 -11.85 -36.49 -18.72
C SER A 27 -11.87 -35.02 -18.26
N ILE A 28 -12.80 -34.64 -17.38
CA ILE A 28 -12.87 -33.28 -16.84
C ILE A 28 -11.63 -32.99 -15.99
N ILE A 29 -11.26 -33.88 -15.08
CA ILE A 29 -10.09 -33.69 -14.20
C ILE A 29 -8.81 -33.55 -15.01
N LEU A 30 -8.57 -34.42 -15.99
CA LEU A 30 -7.34 -34.42 -16.80
C LEU A 30 -7.20 -33.17 -17.68
N ASN A 31 -8.31 -32.55 -18.06
CA ASN A 31 -8.32 -31.37 -18.94
C ASN A 31 -8.56 -30.05 -18.17
N SER A 32 -8.78 -30.12 -16.86
CA SER A 32 -9.03 -28.93 -16.03
C SER A 32 -7.74 -28.35 -15.48
N ARG A 33 -7.82 -27.04 -15.19
CA ARG A 33 -6.74 -26.25 -14.59
C ARG A 33 -7.38 -25.39 -13.50
N PRO A 34 -6.61 -24.91 -12.50
CA PRO A 34 -7.15 -24.04 -11.44
C PRO A 34 -7.58 -22.65 -11.94
N VAL A 35 -7.30 -22.34 -13.21
CA VAL A 35 -7.61 -21.08 -13.89
C VAL A 35 -8.30 -21.35 -15.22
N ASP A 36 -8.99 -20.34 -15.76
CA ASP A 36 -9.54 -20.44 -17.11
C ASP A 36 -8.47 -20.49 -18.21
N HIS A 37 -8.89 -20.67 -19.46
CA HIS A 37 -8.00 -20.71 -20.63
C HIS A 37 -7.16 -19.43 -20.86
N LYS A 38 -7.50 -18.31 -20.19
CA LYS A 38 -6.73 -17.05 -20.22
C LYS A 38 -5.86 -16.86 -18.97
N GLY A 39 -5.74 -17.87 -18.12
CA GLY A 39 -4.98 -17.80 -16.87
C GLY A 39 -5.66 -16.99 -15.76
N ARG A 40 -6.98 -16.75 -15.86
CA ARG A 40 -7.74 -15.99 -14.86
C ARG A 40 -8.27 -16.93 -13.78
N TYR A 41 -7.96 -16.59 -12.52
CA TYR A 41 -8.55 -17.22 -11.34
C TYR A 41 -9.91 -16.57 -11.05
N LEU A 42 -10.96 -17.11 -11.67
CA LEU A 42 -12.32 -16.53 -11.63
C LEU A 42 -13.15 -17.18 -10.53
N HIS A 43 -13.96 -16.36 -9.86
CA HIS A 43 -15.02 -16.82 -8.97
C HIS A 43 -16.20 -17.37 -9.79
N TRP A 44 -16.99 -18.28 -9.22
CA TRP A 44 -18.18 -18.84 -9.87
C TRP A 44 -19.10 -17.75 -10.44
N ASP A 45 -19.36 -16.70 -9.65
CA ASP A 45 -20.17 -15.54 -10.04
C ASP A 45 -19.71 -14.91 -11.36
N GLN A 46 -18.41 -14.97 -11.65
CA GLN A 46 -17.84 -14.50 -12.91
C GLN A 46 -17.87 -15.61 -13.98
N LEU A 47 -17.56 -16.84 -13.60
CA LEU A 47 -17.41 -17.97 -14.51
C LEU A 47 -18.73 -18.35 -15.21
N ARG A 48 -19.84 -18.36 -14.47
CA ARG A 48 -21.20 -18.67 -14.96
C ARG A 48 -21.70 -17.78 -16.11
N HIS A 49 -21.08 -16.61 -16.29
CA HIS A 49 -21.42 -15.66 -17.35
C HIS A 49 -20.49 -15.76 -18.57
N ARG A 50 -19.62 -16.78 -18.62
CA ARG A 50 -18.66 -17.02 -19.71
C ARG A 50 -19.01 -18.32 -20.42
N ASN A 51 -18.53 -18.47 -21.66
CA ASN A 51 -18.74 -19.71 -22.40
C ASN A 51 -17.82 -20.82 -21.83
N PRO A 52 -18.37 -21.97 -21.43
CA PRO A 52 -17.58 -23.12 -21.01
C PRO A 52 -16.79 -23.69 -22.20
N PRO A 53 -15.63 -24.34 -21.95
CA PRO A 53 -14.86 -25.01 -22.98
C PRO A 53 -15.56 -26.30 -23.46
N ASP A 54 -15.29 -26.65 -24.72
CA ASP A 54 -15.74 -27.83 -25.49
C ASP A 54 -16.65 -28.84 -24.77
N GLY A 55 -17.96 -28.64 -24.92
CA GLY A 55 -18.99 -29.60 -24.52
C GLY A 55 -19.20 -29.76 -23.01
N LEU A 56 -18.58 -28.93 -22.17
CA LEU A 56 -18.87 -28.87 -20.75
C LEU A 56 -20.07 -27.96 -20.46
N THR A 57 -20.86 -28.31 -19.46
CA THR A 57 -21.75 -27.34 -18.80
C THR A 57 -20.95 -26.39 -17.90
N HIS A 58 -21.55 -25.29 -17.44
CA HIS A 58 -20.90 -24.40 -16.47
C HIS A 58 -20.54 -25.13 -15.18
N GLU A 59 -21.41 -26.02 -14.72
CA GLU A 59 -21.25 -26.83 -13.53
C GLU A 59 -20.10 -27.83 -13.68
N GLN A 60 -20.00 -28.52 -14.81
CA GLN A 60 -18.89 -29.42 -15.12
C GLN A 60 -17.56 -28.66 -15.24
N TRP A 61 -17.60 -27.47 -15.84
CA TRP A 61 -16.42 -26.61 -15.94
C TRP A 61 -15.96 -26.12 -14.56
N TRP A 62 -16.90 -25.71 -13.71
CA TRP A 62 -16.62 -25.31 -12.34
C TRP A 62 -16.08 -26.48 -11.51
N LEU A 63 -16.73 -27.64 -11.57
CA LEU A 63 -16.28 -28.85 -10.89
C LEU A 63 -14.81 -29.17 -11.21
N GLY A 64 -14.45 -29.15 -12.49
CA GLY A 64 -13.08 -29.34 -12.93
C GLY A 64 -12.10 -28.32 -12.34
N ILE A 65 -12.43 -27.03 -12.40
CA ILE A 65 -11.61 -25.96 -11.83
C ILE A 65 -11.45 -26.13 -10.31
N SER A 66 -12.53 -26.39 -9.59
CA SER A 66 -12.52 -26.53 -8.13
C SER A 66 -11.69 -27.73 -7.68
N LEU A 67 -11.81 -28.88 -8.35
CA LEU A 67 -10.96 -30.04 -8.08
C LEU A 67 -9.48 -29.75 -8.35
N SER A 68 -9.16 -29.07 -9.46
CA SER A 68 -7.78 -28.65 -9.75
C SER A 68 -7.23 -27.68 -8.71
N ARG A 69 -8.05 -26.76 -8.19
CA ARG A 69 -7.66 -25.84 -7.10
C ARG A 69 -7.38 -26.60 -5.82
N GLN A 70 -8.33 -27.44 -5.38
CA GLN A 70 -8.21 -28.24 -4.17
C GLN A 70 -6.96 -29.13 -4.17
N ALA A 71 -6.60 -29.70 -5.32
CA ALA A 71 -5.39 -30.51 -5.45
C ALA A 71 -4.07 -29.74 -5.18
N THR A 72 -4.09 -28.42 -5.31
CA THR A 72 -2.93 -27.53 -5.09
C THR A 72 -3.08 -26.62 -3.87
N ALA A 73 -4.23 -26.68 -3.21
CA ALA A 73 -4.55 -25.85 -2.06
C ALA A 73 -3.85 -26.37 -0.81
N ARG A 74 -3.25 -25.47 -0.05
CA ARG A 74 -2.77 -25.73 1.30
C ARG A 74 -3.63 -24.97 2.32
N PRO A 75 -3.86 -25.54 3.52
CA PRO A 75 -4.47 -24.79 4.60
C PRO A 75 -3.57 -23.62 5.00
N LEU A 76 -4.18 -22.59 5.56
CA LEU A 76 -3.52 -21.48 6.23
C LEU A 76 -3.99 -21.44 7.69
N PRO A 77 -3.21 -20.81 8.60
CA PRO A 77 -3.59 -20.70 10.00
C PRO A 77 -4.91 -19.98 10.30
N PRO A 78 -5.32 -18.88 9.63
CA PRO A 78 -6.62 -18.29 9.91
C PRO A 78 -7.74 -19.30 9.68
N VAL A 79 -8.74 -19.25 10.56
CA VAL A 79 -10.01 -19.98 10.44
C VAL A 79 -11.13 -18.96 10.38
N ASP A 80 -12.25 -19.31 9.76
CA ASP A 80 -13.43 -18.45 9.76
C ASP A 80 -14.13 -18.45 11.13
N LYS A 81 -15.34 -17.87 11.20
CA LYS A 81 -16.15 -17.82 12.42
C LYS A 81 -16.78 -19.16 12.82
N ASP A 82 -16.83 -20.12 11.89
CA ASP A 82 -17.40 -21.46 12.07
C ASP A 82 -16.28 -22.50 12.34
N GLY A 83 -15.01 -22.07 12.28
CA GLY A 83 -13.83 -22.87 12.55
C GLY A 83 -13.19 -23.49 11.31
N ASP A 84 -13.72 -23.20 10.11
CA ASP A 84 -13.20 -23.75 8.86
C ASP A 84 -11.91 -23.02 8.43
N PRO A 85 -10.87 -23.76 8.01
CA PRO A 85 -9.59 -23.15 7.65
C PRO A 85 -9.67 -22.40 6.31
N PHE A 86 -9.02 -21.24 6.25
CA PHE A 86 -8.74 -20.59 4.97
C PHE A 86 -7.70 -21.39 4.19
N ARG A 87 -7.80 -21.34 2.86
CA ARG A 87 -6.92 -22.10 1.96
C ARG A 87 -6.26 -21.20 0.95
N PHE A 88 -5.12 -21.64 0.43
CA PHE A 88 -4.38 -20.96 -0.61
C PHE A 88 -3.88 -21.95 -1.65
N SER A 89 -4.30 -21.73 -2.90
CA SER A 89 -3.87 -22.50 -4.07
C SER A 89 -2.64 -21.85 -4.70
N ASN A 90 -1.50 -22.54 -4.62
CA ASN A 90 -0.24 -21.99 -5.14
C ASN A 90 -0.09 -22.26 -6.64
N ILE A 91 -0.64 -21.37 -7.46
CA ILE A 91 -0.64 -21.49 -8.93
C ILE A 91 0.53 -20.73 -9.60
N ASP A 92 0.87 -21.12 -10.83
CA ASP A 92 1.94 -20.48 -11.64
C ASP A 92 1.82 -18.96 -11.72
N ARG A 93 0.59 -18.44 -11.87
CA ARG A 93 0.34 -16.99 -11.95
C ARG A 93 0.80 -16.26 -10.68
N ILE A 94 0.62 -16.89 -9.52
CA ILE A 94 1.05 -16.32 -8.24
C ILE A 94 2.56 -16.39 -8.12
N GLN A 95 3.17 -17.52 -8.51
CA GLN A 95 4.63 -17.65 -8.56
C GLN A 95 5.27 -16.61 -9.49
N GLU A 96 4.69 -16.35 -10.66
CA GLU A 96 5.14 -15.31 -11.59
C GLU A 96 5.09 -13.91 -10.94
N MET A 97 3.99 -13.57 -10.29
CA MET A 97 3.82 -12.26 -9.63
C MET A 97 4.76 -12.10 -8.44
N LEU A 98 4.92 -13.16 -7.63
CA LEU A 98 5.86 -13.18 -6.50
C LEU A 98 7.30 -12.99 -6.98
N HIS A 99 7.71 -13.72 -8.01
CA HIS A 99 9.04 -13.59 -8.61
C HIS A 99 9.33 -12.16 -9.08
N ARG A 100 8.37 -11.50 -9.74
CA ARG A 100 8.51 -10.10 -10.16
C ARG A 100 8.59 -9.15 -8.97
N ILE A 101 7.79 -9.38 -7.93
CA ILE A 101 7.84 -8.58 -6.70
C ILE A 101 9.20 -8.77 -6.01
N ASP A 102 9.73 -9.99 -5.92
CA ASP A 102 11.06 -10.25 -5.37
C ASP A 102 12.13 -9.47 -6.15
N GLN A 103 12.18 -9.64 -7.48
CA GLN A 103 13.17 -8.96 -8.32
C GLN A 103 13.14 -7.42 -8.16
N GLN A 104 11.97 -6.84 -7.94
CA GLN A 104 11.78 -5.40 -7.94
C GLN A 104 11.83 -4.78 -6.55
N ALA A 105 11.27 -5.45 -5.54
CA ALA A 105 11.08 -4.91 -4.20
C ALA A 105 12.12 -5.39 -3.18
N SER A 106 12.85 -6.49 -3.46
CA SER A 106 14.02 -6.91 -2.68
C SER A 106 15.36 -6.61 -3.38
N GLY A 107 15.35 -6.49 -4.72
CA GLY A 107 16.56 -6.26 -5.54
C GLY A 107 17.16 -4.84 -5.49
N ARG A 108 18.49 -4.74 -5.66
CA ARG A 108 19.28 -3.48 -5.63
C ARG A 108 19.10 -2.54 -6.81
N ILE A 109 18.48 -2.97 -7.92
CA ILE A 109 18.49 -2.20 -9.19
C ILE A 109 17.73 -0.87 -9.05
N LEU A 110 16.58 -0.86 -8.35
CA LEU A 110 15.87 0.38 -8.01
C LEU A 110 16.56 1.18 -6.90
N ALA A 111 17.40 0.52 -6.10
CA ALA A 111 18.18 1.18 -5.07
C ALA A 111 19.19 2.13 -5.71
N ASP A 112 19.86 1.79 -6.81
CA ASP A 112 20.85 2.70 -7.41
C ASP A 112 20.23 4.03 -7.87
N ASP A 113 19.04 4.02 -8.48
CA ASP A 113 18.32 5.24 -8.88
C ASP A 113 17.78 6.05 -7.68
N LEU A 114 17.47 5.39 -6.56
CA LEU A 114 16.97 6.03 -5.32
C LEU A 114 18.11 6.50 -4.40
N VAL A 115 19.23 5.76 -4.36
CA VAL A 115 20.35 5.89 -3.40
C VAL A 115 21.49 6.77 -3.94
N THR A 116 21.58 6.98 -5.25
CA THR A 116 22.58 7.88 -5.87
C THR A 116 22.52 9.32 -5.34
N ASP A 117 21.38 9.74 -4.76
CA ASP A 117 21.29 10.93 -3.91
C ASP A 117 20.49 10.63 -2.63
N PRO A 118 21.16 10.39 -1.47
CA PRO A 118 20.50 10.11 -0.20
C PRO A 118 19.45 11.15 0.21
N ARG A 119 19.64 12.43 -0.16
CA ARG A 119 18.67 13.49 0.14
C ARG A 119 17.40 13.40 -0.72
N SER A 120 17.50 12.81 -1.90
CA SER A 120 16.37 12.55 -2.78
C SER A 120 15.60 11.32 -2.29
N SER A 121 16.29 10.28 -1.81
CA SER A 121 15.69 9.11 -1.16
C SER A 121 14.78 9.49 0.02
N ASP A 122 15.28 10.29 0.97
CA ASP A 122 14.52 10.73 2.15
C ASP A 122 13.25 11.51 1.75
N ARG A 123 13.33 12.33 0.71
CA ARG A 123 12.18 13.08 0.20
C ARG A 123 11.14 12.16 -0.43
N TYR A 124 11.57 11.14 -1.17
CA TYR A 124 10.67 10.17 -1.79
C TYR A 124 9.97 9.30 -0.75
N LEU A 125 10.70 8.87 0.28
CA LEU A 125 10.16 8.17 1.42
C LEU A 125 9.05 9.00 2.08
N ILE A 126 9.36 10.24 2.47
CA ILE A 126 8.40 11.14 3.11
C ILE A 126 7.18 11.37 2.20
N SER A 127 7.37 11.58 0.90
CA SER A 127 6.24 11.81 -0.01
C SER A 127 5.33 10.59 -0.16
N SER A 128 5.90 9.39 -0.15
CA SER A 128 5.16 8.13 -0.30
C SER A 128 4.41 7.79 0.97
N LEU A 129 5.06 7.99 2.12
CA LEU A 129 4.46 7.86 3.44
C LEU A 129 3.30 8.83 3.63
N ILE A 130 3.45 10.09 3.22
CA ILE A 130 2.36 11.09 3.21
C ILE A 130 1.21 10.62 2.32
N GLU A 131 1.50 10.09 1.14
CA GLU A 131 0.46 9.62 0.21
C GLU A 131 -0.32 8.44 0.79
N GLU A 132 0.39 7.48 1.38
CA GLU A 132 -0.21 6.32 2.05
C GLU A 132 -1.04 6.76 3.24
N ALA A 133 -0.52 7.68 4.07
CA ALA A 133 -1.24 8.24 5.22
C ALA A 133 -2.59 8.84 4.81
N ILE A 134 -2.59 9.68 3.77
CA ILE A 134 -3.79 10.35 3.26
C ILE A 134 -4.76 9.34 2.65
N THR A 135 -4.29 8.50 1.72
CA THR A 135 -5.17 7.62 0.94
C THR A 135 -5.74 6.46 1.76
N SER A 136 -4.96 5.93 2.69
CA SER A 136 -5.42 4.91 3.65
C SER A 136 -6.52 5.45 4.56
N SER A 137 -6.39 6.68 5.07
CA SER A 137 -7.44 7.26 5.92
C SER A 137 -8.69 7.64 5.12
N GLN A 138 -8.54 8.08 3.88
CA GLN A 138 -9.67 8.34 2.98
C GLN A 138 -10.46 7.09 2.62
N LEU A 139 -9.79 5.93 2.50
CA LEU A 139 -10.48 4.63 2.32
C LEU A 139 -11.39 4.30 3.50
N GLU A 140 -11.06 4.77 4.70
CA GLU A 140 -11.87 4.61 5.92
C GLU A 140 -12.78 5.82 6.20
N GLY A 141 -13.05 6.67 5.19
CA GLY A 141 -14.02 7.76 5.30
C GLY A 141 -13.48 9.12 5.75
N ALA A 142 -12.16 9.31 5.89
CA ALA A 142 -11.61 10.64 6.17
C ALA A 142 -11.93 11.62 5.03
N SER A 143 -12.75 12.63 5.33
CA SER A 143 -13.21 13.63 4.38
C SER A 143 -12.28 14.84 4.35
N THR A 144 -11.06 14.66 3.84
CA THR A 144 -10.15 15.77 3.57
C THR A 144 -9.55 15.70 2.17
N THR A 145 -9.10 16.86 1.67
CA THR A 145 -8.40 16.91 0.38
C THR A 145 -6.94 16.52 0.52
N ARG A 146 -6.38 15.94 -0.55
CA ARG A 146 -4.95 15.61 -0.61
C ARG A 146 -4.04 16.82 -0.34
N ALA A 147 -4.46 18.02 -0.78
CA ALA A 147 -3.70 19.24 -0.55
C ALA A 147 -3.63 19.61 0.93
N ILE A 148 -4.76 19.55 1.64
CA ILE A 148 -4.83 19.84 3.08
C ILE A 148 -4.06 18.79 3.88
N GLY A 149 -4.25 17.49 3.61
CA GLY A 149 -3.52 16.43 4.32
C GLY A 149 -2.00 16.52 4.10
N LYS A 150 -1.56 16.90 2.89
CA LYS A 150 -0.14 17.11 2.60
C LYS A 150 0.42 18.35 3.31
N GLU A 151 -0.35 19.41 3.42
CA GLU A 151 0.05 20.61 4.17
C GLU A 151 0.17 20.29 5.67
N LEU A 152 -0.83 19.62 6.25
CA LEU A 152 -0.84 19.14 7.64
C LEU A 152 0.47 18.41 7.99
N LEU A 153 0.80 17.36 7.23
CA LEU A 153 1.96 16.52 7.53
C LEU A 153 3.30 17.22 7.25
N LYS A 154 3.33 18.20 6.35
CA LYS A 154 4.55 18.96 6.04
C LYS A 154 4.81 20.11 6.98
N SER A 155 3.77 20.82 7.43
CA SER A 155 3.92 21.94 8.36
C SER A 155 4.06 21.47 9.79
N GLY A 156 3.60 20.25 10.11
CA GLY A 156 3.60 19.71 11.47
C GLY A 156 2.62 20.43 12.39
N ARG A 157 1.65 21.16 11.83
CA ARG A 157 0.59 21.77 12.62
C ARG A 157 -0.31 20.70 13.25
N SER A 158 -1.03 21.07 14.30
CA SER A 158 -2.04 20.18 14.88
C SER A 158 -3.21 19.94 13.90
N PRO A 159 -3.82 18.73 13.92
CA PRO A 159 -5.09 18.46 13.26
C PRO A 159 -6.20 19.38 13.77
N ARG A 160 -7.13 19.75 12.89
CA ARG A 160 -8.27 20.63 13.21
C ARG A 160 -9.59 19.88 13.37
N ASP A 161 -9.68 18.68 12.81
CA ASP A 161 -10.87 17.85 12.81
C ASP A 161 -10.49 16.36 12.83
N ARG A 162 -11.50 15.49 12.99
CA ARG A 162 -11.34 14.03 13.03
C ARG A 162 -10.68 13.48 11.75
N SER A 163 -10.98 14.03 10.57
CA SER A 163 -10.41 13.55 9.30
C SER A 163 -8.92 13.88 9.17
N GLU A 164 -8.51 15.07 9.58
CA GLU A 164 -7.10 15.44 9.71
C GLU A 164 -6.39 14.59 10.78
N GLN A 165 -7.05 14.33 11.92
CA GLN A 165 -6.50 13.47 12.98
C GLN A 165 -6.26 12.06 12.47
N MET A 166 -7.21 11.46 11.74
CA MET A 166 -7.04 10.14 11.12
C MET A 166 -5.82 10.08 10.19
N ILE A 167 -5.50 11.15 9.47
CA ILE A 167 -4.34 11.21 8.56
C ILE A 167 -3.05 11.36 9.35
N PHE A 168 -3.04 12.24 10.34
CA PHE A 168 -1.89 12.43 11.23
C PHE A 168 -1.54 11.14 11.97
N ASN A 169 -2.54 10.49 12.55
CA ASN A 169 -2.41 9.19 13.20
C ASN A 169 -1.87 8.12 12.26
N ASN A 170 -2.45 7.99 11.06
CA ASN A 170 -2.02 6.96 10.13
C ASN A 170 -0.58 7.22 9.64
N PHE A 171 -0.16 8.47 9.50
CA PHE A 171 1.25 8.82 9.24
C PHE A 171 2.17 8.33 10.37
N ASN A 172 1.82 8.61 11.62
CA ASN A 172 2.60 8.17 12.79
C ASN A 172 2.61 6.64 12.95
N ALA A 173 1.47 5.98 12.73
CA ALA A 173 1.36 4.53 12.80
C ALA A 173 2.23 3.84 11.74
N MET A 174 2.33 4.41 10.54
CA MET A 174 3.20 3.89 9.49
C MET A 174 4.70 4.06 9.84
N GLN A 175 5.08 5.17 10.48
CA GLN A 175 6.44 5.34 11.03
C GLN A 175 6.73 4.35 12.16
N LEU A 176 5.75 4.12 13.03
CA LEU A 176 5.85 3.13 14.09
C LEU A 176 6.03 1.72 13.50
N ALA A 177 5.20 1.32 12.53
CA ALA A 177 5.32 0.05 11.83
C ALA A 177 6.69 -0.13 11.16
N GLU A 178 7.24 0.93 10.54
CA GLU A 178 8.60 0.91 9.98
C GLU A 178 9.66 0.70 11.06
N SER A 179 9.58 1.44 12.17
CA SER A 179 10.53 1.35 13.28
C SER A 179 10.53 -0.06 13.90
N MET A 180 9.36 -0.63 14.15
CA MET A 180 9.19 -2.00 14.64
C MET A 180 9.72 -3.06 13.67
N ALA A 181 9.55 -2.85 12.36
CA ALA A 181 10.05 -3.78 11.34
C ALA A 181 11.58 -3.82 11.29
N ARG A 182 12.25 -2.71 11.66
CA ARG A 182 13.72 -2.61 11.77
C ARG A 182 14.26 -3.21 13.09
N GLY A 183 13.42 -3.27 14.12
CA GLY A 183 13.73 -3.94 15.38
C GLY A 183 13.84 -5.46 15.23
N THR A 184 14.23 -6.14 16.31
CA THR A 184 14.32 -7.61 16.38
C THR A 184 13.21 -8.23 17.21
N GLU A 185 12.44 -7.41 17.93
CA GLU A 185 11.34 -7.82 18.79
C GLU A 185 10.25 -8.52 17.96
N PRO A 186 9.76 -9.69 18.38
CA PRO A 186 8.68 -10.38 17.69
C PRO A 186 7.38 -9.57 17.82
N LEU A 187 6.47 -9.75 16.86
CA LEU A 187 5.13 -9.18 16.96
C LEU A 187 4.39 -9.85 18.11
N SER A 188 3.78 -9.06 19.00
CA SER A 188 2.92 -9.56 20.07
C SER A 188 1.52 -8.90 19.99
N PRO A 189 0.50 -9.47 20.66
CA PRO A 189 -0.81 -8.85 20.76
C PRO A 189 -0.77 -7.41 21.29
N GLU A 190 0.10 -7.12 22.26
CA GLU A 190 0.32 -5.78 22.83
C GLU A 190 0.83 -4.82 21.76
N VAL A 191 1.80 -5.25 20.96
CA VAL A 191 2.36 -4.46 19.86
C VAL A 191 1.30 -4.17 18.79
N VAL A 192 0.43 -5.13 18.46
CA VAL A 192 -0.70 -4.87 17.54
C VAL A 192 -1.69 -3.85 18.13
N ARG A 193 -1.93 -3.92 19.44
CA ARG A 193 -2.79 -2.96 20.16
C ARG A 193 -2.16 -1.57 20.22
N GLU A 194 -0.84 -1.46 20.36
CA GLU A 194 -0.11 -0.20 20.28
C GLU A 194 -0.17 0.41 18.88
N LEU A 195 0.01 -0.42 17.85
CA LEU A 195 -0.15 0.02 16.47
C LEU A 195 -1.57 0.54 16.21
N HIS A 196 -2.59 -0.18 16.68
CA HIS A 196 -3.98 0.27 16.60
C HIS A 196 -4.18 1.60 17.33
N ARG A 197 -3.65 1.77 18.54
CA ARG A 197 -3.74 3.04 19.28
C ARG A 197 -3.09 4.19 18.51
N ALA A 198 -1.94 3.98 17.89
CA ALA A 198 -1.30 4.99 17.04
C ALA A 198 -2.18 5.40 15.85
N VAL A 199 -3.02 4.48 15.34
CA VAL A 199 -3.99 4.74 14.26
C VAL A 199 -5.21 5.53 14.75
N THR A 200 -5.61 5.39 16.02
CA THR A 200 -6.93 5.79 16.50
C THR A 200 -6.96 6.83 17.62
N VAL A 201 -5.82 7.15 18.24
CA VAL A 201 -5.74 8.17 19.31
C VAL A 201 -6.40 9.50 18.91
N ASP A 202 -7.28 10.03 19.76
CA ASP A 202 -8.06 11.26 19.51
C ASP A 202 -8.95 11.25 18.25
N ALA A 203 -9.18 10.08 17.64
CA ALA A 203 -10.00 9.91 16.43
C ALA A 203 -11.20 8.97 16.61
N LEU A 204 -11.41 8.44 17.82
CA LEU A 204 -12.55 7.60 18.19
C LEU A 204 -13.57 8.41 18.99
N ASP A 205 -14.82 7.93 18.99
CA ASP A 205 -15.91 8.53 19.76
C ASP A 205 -15.71 8.27 21.27
N ASP A 206 -15.25 7.07 21.65
CA ASP A 206 -14.73 6.79 22.99
C ASP A 206 -13.19 6.64 22.96
N PRO A 207 -12.43 7.55 23.60
CA PRO A 207 -10.97 7.45 23.70
C PRO A 207 -10.46 6.15 24.36
N ALA A 208 -11.24 5.51 25.22
CA ALA A 208 -10.87 4.26 25.90
C ALA A 208 -10.75 3.06 24.93
N ASP A 209 -11.33 3.18 23.73
CA ASP A 209 -11.27 2.15 22.70
C ASP A 209 -9.93 2.10 21.96
N ALA A 210 -9.09 3.12 22.11
CA ALA A 210 -7.80 3.18 21.44
C ALA A 210 -6.87 2.06 21.93
N GLY A 211 -6.57 1.11 21.03
CA GLY A 211 -5.79 -0.10 21.33
C GLY A 211 -6.48 -1.12 22.23
N ARG A 212 -7.81 -1.08 22.36
CA ARG A 212 -8.63 -2.05 23.09
C ARG A 212 -9.35 -2.97 22.11
N ILE A 213 -9.16 -4.28 22.24
CA ILE A 213 -9.96 -5.26 21.48
C ILE A 213 -11.38 -5.31 22.06
N GLN A 214 -12.37 -5.57 21.20
CA GLN A 214 -13.77 -5.73 21.60
C GLN A 214 -13.92 -6.91 22.58
N THR A 215 -14.85 -6.80 23.51
CA THR A 215 -15.10 -7.79 24.57
C THR A 215 -16.42 -8.54 24.38
N PRO A 216 -16.61 -9.72 25.01
CA PRO A 216 -17.81 -10.56 24.80
C PRO A 216 -19.14 -9.93 25.22
N ASP A 217 -19.09 -8.91 26.09
CA ASP A 217 -20.23 -8.12 26.55
C ASP A 217 -20.68 -7.04 25.56
N GLU A 218 -19.95 -6.85 24.47
CA GLU A 218 -20.22 -5.85 23.43
C GLU A 218 -20.85 -6.47 22.19
N GLU A 219 -21.71 -5.70 21.50
CA GLU A 219 -22.18 -6.09 20.19
C GLU A 219 -21.04 -5.98 19.16
N ARG A 220 -20.79 -7.06 18.41
CA ARG A 220 -19.74 -7.08 17.39
C ARG A 220 -20.02 -6.07 16.30
N VAL A 221 -19.05 -5.18 16.06
CA VAL A 221 -19.08 -4.27 14.91
C VAL A 221 -19.03 -5.08 13.60
N ALA A 222 -20.12 -5.02 12.83
CA ALA A 222 -20.18 -5.64 11.51
C ALA A 222 -19.51 -4.76 10.44
N VAL A 223 -19.03 -5.38 9.37
CA VAL A 223 -18.32 -4.67 8.29
C VAL A 223 -19.29 -4.32 7.18
N TYR A 224 -19.36 -3.04 6.81
CA TYR A 224 -20.25 -2.51 5.78
C TYR A 224 -19.47 -1.89 4.62
N ALA A 225 -20.07 -1.90 3.43
CA ALA A 225 -19.55 -1.18 2.28
C ALA A 225 -19.82 0.33 2.42
N PRO A 226 -18.78 1.20 2.46
CA PRO A 226 -18.95 2.62 2.77
C PRO A 226 -19.96 3.37 1.89
N GLU A 227 -20.07 3.02 0.60
CA GLU A 227 -20.92 3.73 -0.35
C GLU A 227 -22.36 3.20 -0.43
N THR A 228 -22.62 1.99 0.06
CA THR A 228 -23.92 1.31 -0.14
C THR A 228 -24.57 0.83 1.14
N ASP A 229 -23.89 0.98 2.28
CA ASP A 229 -24.30 0.45 3.59
C ASP A 229 -24.65 -1.04 3.56
N MET A 230 -24.09 -1.76 2.58
CA MET A 230 -24.32 -3.18 2.40
C MET A 230 -23.50 -3.94 3.43
N LEU A 231 -24.16 -4.76 4.25
CA LEU A 231 -23.48 -5.70 5.15
C LEU A 231 -22.57 -6.61 4.33
N LEU A 232 -21.27 -6.48 4.51
CA LEU A 232 -20.24 -7.27 3.83
C LEU A 232 -19.91 -8.52 4.64
N HIS A 233 -19.63 -8.35 5.93
CA HIS A 233 -19.09 -9.42 6.76
C HIS A 233 -19.54 -9.28 8.21
N ARG A 234 -19.76 -10.44 8.86
CA ARG A 234 -19.99 -10.54 10.30
C ARG A 234 -18.77 -11.21 10.94
N PRO A 235 -17.96 -10.46 11.71
CA PRO A 235 -16.76 -10.99 12.33
C PRO A 235 -17.00 -12.14 13.30
N PRO A 236 -15.95 -12.92 13.63
CA PRO A 236 -15.98 -13.92 14.70
C PRO A 236 -16.39 -13.33 16.06
N PRO A 237 -16.86 -14.17 17.00
CA PRO A 237 -17.21 -13.75 18.37
C PRO A 237 -16.05 -13.05 19.10
N ALA A 238 -16.36 -12.04 19.92
CA ALA A 238 -15.35 -11.28 20.66
C ALA A 238 -14.57 -12.15 21.67
N SER A 239 -15.21 -13.20 22.20
CA SER A 239 -14.59 -14.17 23.11
C SER A 239 -13.39 -14.91 22.53
N GLU A 240 -13.29 -15.00 21.20
CA GLU A 240 -12.18 -15.65 20.51
C GLU A 240 -11.03 -14.70 20.19
N LEU A 241 -11.25 -13.38 20.22
CA LEU A 241 -10.26 -12.39 19.76
C LEU A 241 -8.89 -12.50 20.46
N PRO A 242 -8.78 -12.75 21.78
CA PRO A 242 -7.47 -12.91 22.42
C PRO A 242 -6.64 -14.04 21.80
N GLU A 243 -7.26 -15.22 21.59
CA GLU A 243 -6.57 -16.37 21.01
C GLU A 243 -6.26 -16.13 19.53
N ARG A 244 -7.23 -15.62 18.77
CA ARG A 244 -7.06 -15.35 17.34
C ARG A 244 -5.95 -14.32 17.09
N LEU A 245 -5.85 -13.28 17.91
CA LEU A 245 -4.78 -12.28 17.83
C LEU A 245 -3.41 -12.88 18.18
N ALA A 246 -3.34 -13.79 19.16
CA ALA A 246 -2.11 -14.51 19.48
C ALA A 246 -1.67 -15.40 18.31
N ARG A 247 -2.59 -16.11 17.66
CA ARG A 247 -2.33 -16.94 16.47
C ARG A 247 -1.88 -16.10 15.27
N LEU A 248 -2.49 -14.93 15.08
CA LEU A 248 -2.07 -13.96 14.07
C LEU A 248 -0.62 -13.52 14.30
N CYS A 249 -0.24 -13.24 15.55
CA CYS A 249 1.14 -12.87 15.91
C CYS A 249 2.12 -14.03 15.69
N ALA A 250 1.79 -15.24 16.10
CA ALA A 250 2.62 -16.42 15.84
C ALA A 250 2.83 -16.64 14.33
N PHE A 251 1.78 -16.49 13.52
CA PHE A 251 1.87 -16.53 12.07
C PHE A 251 2.75 -15.41 11.51
N ALA A 252 2.62 -14.19 12.02
CA ALA A 252 3.46 -13.06 11.62
C ALA A 252 4.95 -13.34 11.85
N ASN A 253 5.27 -14.01 12.96
CA ASN A 253 6.65 -14.31 13.38
C ASN A 253 7.27 -15.55 12.71
N GLY A 254 6.51 -16.34 11.95
CA GLY A 254 7.04 -17.59 11.37
C GLY A 254 6.82 -18.84 12.21
N GLU A 255 6.05 -18.74 13.29
CA GLU A 255 5.93 -19.77 14.33
C GLU A 255 4.63 -20.58 14.23
N SER A 256 3.89 -20.47 13.12
CA SER A 256 2.58 -21.11 12.96
C SER A 256 2.62 -22.62 12.67
N GLY A 257 3.80 -23.26 12.66
CA GLY A 257 3.96 -24.70 12.35
C GLY A 257 3.71 -25.08 10.88
N GLU A 258 3.14 -24.18 10.08
CA GLU A 258 3.01 -24.32 8.64
C GLU A 258 4.38 -24.31 7.95
N GLY A 259 4.51 -25.09 6.88
CA GLY A 259 5.71 -25.07 6.03
C GLY A 259 6.00 -23.68 5.45
N PHE A 260 7.00 -23.58 4.57
CA PHE A 260 7.40 -22.29 4.03
C PHE A 260 6.23 -21.52 3.36
N ILE A 261 5.93 -20.34 3.90
CA ILE A 261 5.00 -19.37 3.32
C ILE A 261 5.81 -18.17 2.85
N HIS A 262 5.70 -17.88 1.56
CA HIS A 262 6.36 -16.75 0.92
C HIS A 262 6.07 -15.45 1.70
N PRO A 263 7.07 -14.61 2.03
CA PRO A 263 6.85 -13.47 2.92
C PRO A 263 5.81 -12.46 2.42
N VAL A 264 5.78 -12.19 1.10
CA VAL A 264 4.71 -11.35 0.51
C VAL A 264 3.32 -11.95 0.73
N VAL A 265 3.17 -13.27 0.59
CA VAL A 265 1.89 -13.96 0.87
C VAL A 265 1.56 -13.85 2.36
N ARG A 266 2.54 -14.04 3.25
CA ARG A 266 2.36 -13.86 4.70
C ARG A 266 1.85 -12.47 5.05
N ALA A 267 2.45 -11.42 4.49
CA ALA A 267 2.01 -10.04 4.70
C ALA A 267 0.56 -9.81 4.21
N ILE A 268 0.21 -10.38 3.06
CA ILE A 268 -1.15 -10.30 2.51
C ILE A 268 -2.15 -11.05 3.41
N VAL A 269 -1.79 -12.23 3.90
CA VAL A 269 -2.64 -13.01 4.81
C VAL A 269 -2.84 -12.26 6.13
N LEU A 270 -1.82 -11.61 6.69
CA LEU A 270 -1.96 -10.77 7.88
C LEU A 270 -2.93 -9.60 7.67
N HIS A 271 -2.85 -8.95 6.50
CA HIS A 271 -3.81 -7.90 6.12
C HIS A 271 -5.23 -8.44 6.11
N PHE A 272 -5.46 -9.55 5.41
CA PHE A 272 -6.77 -10.19 5.35
C PHE A 272 -7.27 -10.53 6.75
N TRP A 273 -6.45 -11.23 7.53
CA TRP A 273 -6.81 -11.78 8.83
C TRP A 273 -7.24 -10.70 9.80
N LEU A 274 -6.48 -9.60 9.94
CA LEU A 274 -6.90 -8.51 10.82
C LEU A 274 -8.21 -7.85 10.34
N GLY A 275 -8.37 -7.70 9.01
CA GLY A 275 -9.59 -7.14 8.43
C GLY A 275 -10.83 -8.02 8.64
N TYR A 276 -10.66 -9.34 8.56
CA TYR A 276 -11.68 -10.36 8.78
C TYR A 276 -12.07 -10.46 10.27
N ASP A 277 -11.07 -10.61 11.15
CA ASP A 277 -11.31 -10.74 12.59
C ASP A 277 -11.91 -9.47 13.19
N HIS A 278 -11.63 -8.31 12.60
CA HIS A 278 -12.16 -7.01 13.01
C HIS A 278 -12.11 -6.80 14.54
N PRO A 279 -10.92 -6.90 15.16
CA PRO A 279 -10.80 -6.96 16.62
C PRO A 279 -11.13 -5.64 17.34
N PHE A 280 -11.05 -4.50 16.65
CA PHE A 280 -11.24 -3.17 17.24
C PHE A 280 -12.59 -2.56 16.82
N VAL A 281 -13.10 -1.57 17.55
CA VAL A 281 -14.38 -0.90 17.23
C VAL A 281 -14.32 -0.06 15.94
N ASP A 282 -13.16 0.48 15.60
CA ASP A 282 -12.84 1.22 14.37
C ASP A 282 -11.31 1.10 14.14
N GLY A 283 -10.80 1.52 12.98
CA GLY A 283 -9.37 1.54 12.69
C GLY A 283 -8.79 0.21 12.20
N ASN A 284 -9.61 -0.84 12.05
CA ASN A 284 -9.17 -2.16 11.60
C ASN A 284 -8.49 -2.12 10.22
N GLY A 285 -9.08 -1.44 9.23
CA GLY A 285 -8.50 -1.35 7.88
C GLY A 285 -7.14 -0.65 7.84
N ARG A 286 -7.01 0.48 8.57
CA ARG A 286 -5.74 1.22 8.71
C ARG A 286 -4.67 0.38 9.44
N THR A 287 -5.05 -0.30 10.52
CA THR A 287 -4.16 -1.19 11.27
C THR A 287 -3.72 -2.39 10.41
N ALA A 288 -4.63 -2.98 9.61
CA ALA A 288 -4.33 -4.11 8.73
C ALA A 288 -3.29 -3.74 7.66
N ARG A 289 -3.41 -2.52 7.11
CA ARG A 289 -2.44 -1.98 6.17
C ARG A 289 -1.10 -1.71 6.84
N ALA A 290 -1.08 -1.07 8.01
CA ALA A 290 0.16 -0.84 8.76
C ALA A 290 0.87 -2.17 9.10
N LEU A 291 0.11 -3.21 9.47
CA LEU A 291 0.63 -4.56 9.71
C LEU A 291 1.20 -5.23 8.44
N PHE A 292 0.54 -5.03 7.29
CA PHE A 292 1.08 -5.45 5.99
C PHE A 292 2.45 -4.81 5.71
N TYR A 293 2.58 -3.49 5.90
CA TYR A 293 3.84 -2.79 5.71
C TYR A 293 4.92 -3.28 6.67
N TRP A 294 4.59 -3.44 7.95
CA TRP A 294 5.50 -4.03 8.94
C TRP A 294 6.03 -5.39 8.48
N SER A 295 5.15 -6.29 8.02
CA SER A 295 5.53 -7.66 7.64
C SER A 295 6.42 -7.68 6.39
N MET A 296 6.10 -6.85 5.39
CA MET A 296 6.92 -6.69 4.18
C MET A 296 8.32 -6.16 4.52
N LEU A 297 8.40 -5.13 5.35
CA LEU A 297 9.68 -4.51 5.74
C LEU A 297 10.53 -5.44 6.61
N ARG A 298 9.92 -6.12 7.58
CA ARG A 298 10.57 -7.12 8.44
C ARG A 298 11.17 -8.27 7.62
N SER A 299 10.56 -8.57 6.47
CA SER A 299 10.99 -9.61 5.55
C SER A 299 11.99 -9.12 4.47
N GLY A 300 12.50 -7.89 4.57
CA GLY A 300 13.53 -7.35 3.68
C GLY A 300 13.01 -6.73 2.38
N TYR A 301 11.70 -6.57 2.21
CA TYR A 301 11.10 -5.88 1.05
C TYR A 301 11.15 -4.36 1.27
N TRP A 302 12.36 -3.82 1.35
CA TRP A 302 12.64 -2.43 1.69
C TRP A 302 11.97 -1.43 0.75
N LEU A 303 11.73 -1.77 -0.52
CA LEU A 303 11.06 -0.85 -1.46
C LEU A 303 9.63 -0.52 -1.01
N THR A 304 9.03 -1.37 -0.17
CA THR A 304 7.65 -1.19 0.30
C THR A 304 7.47 0.16 1.02
N GLN A 305 8.50 0.71 1.68
CA GLN A 305 8.42 2.05 2.29
C GLN A 305 8.18 3.19 1.28
N TYR A 306 8.44 2.96 -0.01
CA TYR A 306 8.30 3.95 -1.08
C TYR A 306 7.04 3.77 -1.94
N ILE A 307 6.21 2.76 -1.66
CA ILE A 307 4.97 2.54 -2.42
C ILE A 307 3.76 2.83 -1.55
N SER A 308 2.70 3.37 -2.16
CA SER A 308 1.40 3.53 -1.50
C SER A 308 0.40 2.55 -2.11
N ILE A 309 0.12 1.45 -1.41
CA ILE A 309 -0.90 0.48 -1.86
C ILE A 309 -2.31 1.07 -1.74
N SER A 310 -2.55 1.93 -0.76
CA SER A 310 -3.86 2.57 -0.56
C SER A 310 -4.22 3.47 -1.74
N SER A 311 -3.24 4.13 -2.36
CA SER A 311 -3.47 4.91 -3.58
C SER A 311 -3.97 4.08 -4.76
N ILE A 312 -3.63 2.80 -4.81
CA ILE A 312 -4.10 1.85 -5.83
C ILE A 312 -5.47 1.30 -5.46
N LEU A 313 -5.67 0.90 -4.19
CA LEU A 313 -6.94 0.40 -3.68
C LEU A 313 -8.06 1.44 -3.84
N ARG A 314 -7.79 2.71 -3.54
CA ARG A 314 -8.74 3.82 -3.68
C ARG A 314 -9.25 4.06 -5.10
N LYS A 315 -8.54 3.57 -6.13
CA LYS A 315 -9.01 3.67 -7.52
C LYS A 315 -10.13 2.69 -7.84
N ALA A 316 -10.25 1.60 -7.08
CA ALA A 316 -11.25 0.55 -7.28
C ALA A 316 -11.63 -0.11 -5.94
N PRO A 317 -12.20 0.65 -4.98
CA PRO A 317 -12.54 0.12 -3.64
C PRO A 317 -13.49 -1.06 -3.74
N ALA A 318 -14.37 -1.06 -4.74
CA ALA A 318 -15.29 -2.15 -4.96
C ALA A 318 -14.60 -3.50 -5.28
N GLN A 319 -13.45 -3.48 -5.98
CA GLN A 319 -12.70 -4.69 -6.26
C GLN A 319 -11.99 -5.22 -5.03
N TYR A 320 -11.60 -4.33 -4.11
CA TYR A 320 -10.98 -4.68 -2.85
C TYR A 320 -11.98 -5.40 -1.94
N SER A 321 -13.16 -4.83 -1.69
CA SER A 321 -14.21 -5.50 -0.89
C SER A 321 -14.67 -6.80 -1.56
N MET A 322 -14.80 -6.83 -2.89
CA MET A 322 -15.17 -8.04 -3.63
C MET A 322 -14.15 -9.18 -3.46
N SER A 323 -12.87 -8.87 -3.22
CA SER A 323 -11.86 -9.91 -2.98
C SER A 323 -12.00 -10.59 -1.61
N TYR A 324 -12.55 -9.90 -0.60
CA TYR A 324 -13.00 -10.52 0.65
C TYR A 324 -14.23 -11.39 0.39
N LEU A 325 -15.26 -10.83 -0.26
CA LEU A 325 -16.51 -11.54 -0.49
C LEU A 325 -16.33 -12.83 -1.31
N ASN A 326 -15.51 -12.79 -2.37
CA ASN A 326 -15.20 -13.98 -3.16
C ASN A 326 -14.47 -15.06 -2.35
N THR A 327 -13.66 -14.66 -1.37
CA THR A 327 -12.99 -15.60 -0.46
C THR A 327 -14.02 -16.30 0.43
N GLU A 328 -14.90 -15.54 1.08
CA GLU A 328 -15.92 -16.07 1.98
C GLU A 328 -17.03 -16.85 1.27
N SER A 329 -17.28 -16.56 0.00
CA SER A 329 -18.33 -17.23 -0.78
C SER A 329 -17.87 -18.51 -1.45
N ASP A 330 -16.57 -18.81 -1.50
CA ASP A 330 -15.98 -19.96 -2.19
C ASP A 330 -15.09 -20.75 -1.23
N ASP A 331 -15.71 -21.31 -0.19
CA ASP A 331 -15.10 -22.23 0.79
C ASP A 331 -13.78 -21.73 1.39
N ASN A 332 -13.75 -20.44 1.75
CA ASN A 332 -12.59 -19.76 2.35
C ASN A 332 -11.32 -19.81 1.46
N ASP A 333 -11.50 -19.80 0.13
CA ASP A 333 -10.39 -19.73 -0.83
C ASP A 333 -9.74 -18.34 -0.86
N LEU A 334 -8.71 -18.15 -0.02
CA LEU A 334 -8.00 -16.88 0.15
C LEU A 334 -7.16 -16.51 -1.09
N THR A 335 -7.07 -17.41 -2.09
CA THR A 335 -6.35 -17.17 -3.34
C THR A 335 -6.90 -15.94 -4.08
N TYR A 336 -8.21 -15.63 -3.97
CA TYR A 336 -8.78 -14.42 -4.57
C TYR A 336 -8.18 -13.15 -4.00
N PHE A 337 -8.14 -13.05 -2.67
CA PHE A 337 -7.55 -11.90 -1.98
C PHE A 337 -6.05 -11.80 -2.26
N ILE A 338 -5.34 -12.93 -2.26
CA ILE A 338 -3.91 -12.99 -2.56
C ILE A 338 -3.61 -12.48 -3.96
N ILE A 339 -4.31 -12.97 -4.99
CA ILE A 339 -4.13 -12.48 -6.38
C ILE A 339 -4.48 -10.99 -6.49
N HIS A 340 -5.54 -10.53 -5.82
CA HIS A 340 -5.90 -9.11 -5.83
C HIS A 340 -4.78 -8.25 -5.25
N GLN A 341 -4.28 -8.59 -4.06
CA GLN A 341 -3.25 -7.81 -3.38
C GLN A 341 -1.90 -7.88 -4.09
N LEU A 342 -1.53 -9.02 -4.68
CA LEU A 342 -0.32 -9.10 -5.52
C LEU A 342 -0.40 -8.13 -6.71
N ARG A 343 -1.57 -7.99 -7.36
CA ARG A 343 -1.76 -7.01 -8.45
C ARG A 343 -1.67 -5.57 -7.93
N VAL A 344 -2.18 -5.32 -6.73
CA VAL A 344 -2.08 -4.00 -6.08
C VAL A 344 -0.61 -3.64 -5.85
N ILE A 345 0.19 -4.58 -5.34
CA ILE A 345 1.64 -4.40 -5.11
C ILE A 345 2.37 -4.16 -6.43
N GLU A 346 2.18 -5.01 -7.46
CA GLU A 346 2.80 -4.80 -8.78
C GLU A 346 2.47 -3.42 -9.36
N ARG A 347 1.20 -2.99 -9.29
CA ARG A 347 0.78 -1.67 -9.76
C ARG A 347 1.37 -0.52 -8.95
N ALA A 348 1.57 -0.71 -7.65
CA ALA A 348 2.19 0.29 -6.78
C ALA A 348 3.69 0.43 -7.09
N ILE A 349 4.39 -0.68 -7.34
CA ILE A 349 5.79 -0.68 -7.78
C ILE A 349 5.92 0.00 -9.16
N GLU A 350 5.04 -0.33 -10.10
CA GLU A 350 5.04 0.31 -11.43
C GLU A 350 4.75 1.81 -11.35
N ALA A 351 3.81 2.22 -10.48
CA ALA A 351 3.55 3.64 -10.24
C ALA A 351 4.77 4.37 -9.69
N LEU A 352 5.53 3.74 -8.78
CA LEU A 352 6.79 4.27 -8.27
C LEU A 352 7.83 4.40 -9.39
N LYS A 353 8.05 3.35 -10.20
CA LYS A 353 8.97 3.39 -11.34
C LYS A 353 8.65 4.50 -12.33
N GLY A 354 7.37 4.63 -12.70
CA GLY A 354 6.90 5.70 -13.58
C GLY A 354 7.06 7.09 -12.97
N TYR A 355 6.90 7.23 -11.66
CA TYR A 355 7.18 8.47 -10.94
C TYR A 355 8.69 8.79 -10.95
N LEU A 356 9.56 7.84 -10.61
CA LEU A 356 11.01 8.02 -10.58
C LEU A 356 11.58 8.37 -11.96
N THR A 357 11.16 7.64 -13.00
CA THR A 357 11.57 7.91 -14.39
C THR A 357 11.21 9.34 -14.81
N ARG A 358 10.02 9.81 -14.44
CA ARG A 358 9.60 11.19 -14.72
C ARG A 358 10.45 12.19 -13.96
N LYS A 359 10.74 11.93 -12.68
CA LYS A 359 11.57 12.81 -11.86
C LYS A 359 13.01 12.92 -12.38
N VAL A 360 13.62 11.81 -12.78
CA VAL A 360 14.94 11.81 -13.41
C VAL A 360 14.94 12.62 -14.71
N ARG A 361 13.89 12.49 -15.54
CA ARG A 361 13.75 13.29 -16.77
C ARG A 361 13.59 14.78 -16.48
N GLU A 362 12.75 15.13 -15.50
CA GLU A 362 12.58 16.52 -15.05
C GLU A 362 13.93 17.09 -14.57
N ASP A 363 14.63 16.39 -13.68
CA ASP A 363 15.94 16.82 -13.15
C ASP A 363 16.99 16.98 -14.26
N ARG A 364 17.01 16.08 -15.26
CA ARG A 364 17.91 16.18 -16.41
C ARG A 364 17.57 17.37 -17.31
N LYS A 365 16.28 17.60 -17.61
CA LYS A 365 15.83 18.78 -18.37
C LYS A 365 16.28 20.06 -17.65
N LEU A 366 16.14 20.10 -16.33
CA LEU A 366 16.57 21.22 -15.51
C LEU A 366 18.08 21.45 -15.54
N GLN A 367 18.88 20.39 -15.46
CA GLN A 367 20.33 20.51 -15.55
C GLN A 367 20.77 21.06 -16.91
N ILE A 368 20.14 20.63 -18.01
CA ILE A 368 20.41 21.14 -19.36
C ILE A 368 20.08 22.64 -19.42
N LEU A 369 18.86 23.04 -19.01
CA LEU A 369 18.44 24.45 -19.00
C LEU A 369 19.41 25.32 -18.16
N LEU A 370 19.82 24.85 -16.98
CA LEU A 370 20.76 25.58 -16.13
C LEU A 370 22.18 25.62 -16.70
N HIS A 371 22.64 24.56 -17.36
CA HIS A 371 23.97 24.49 -17.93
C HIS A 371 24.13 25.41 -19.14
N ASP A 372 23.11 25.46 -20.00
CA ASP A 372 23.16 26.15 -21.28
C ASP A 372 22.82 27.64 -21.16
N SER A 373 22.44 28.13 -19.97
CA SER A 373 22.23 29.55 -19.73
C SER A 373 23.57 30.32 -19.58
N PRO A 374 23.95 31.19 -20.53
CA PRO A 374 25.18 31.98 -20.45
C PRO A 374 25.09 33.08 -19.37
N ALA A 375 23.87 33.46 -18.97
CA ALA A 375 23.61 34.48 -17.96
C ALA A 375 23.90 34.01 -16.52
N LEU A 376 24.01 32.69 -16.30
CA LEU A 376 24.15 32.10 -14.97
C LEU A 376 25.56 31.54 -14.76
N ASN A 377 26.23 31.99 -13.70
CA ASN A 377 27.51 31.41 -13.30
C ASN A 377 27.32 30.05 -12.59
N HIS A 378 28.38 29.25 -12.48
CA HIS A 378 28.31 27.90 -11.88
C HIS A 378 27.77 27.88 -10.44
N ARG A 379 27.99 28.93 -9.64
CA ARG A 379 27.50 29.03 -8.25
C ARG A 379 26.01 29.35 -8.20
N GLN A 380 25.53 30.20 -9.10
CA GLN A 380 24.11 30.49 -9.29
C GLN A 380 23.34 29.26 -9.77
N ARG A 381 23.91 28.50 -10.73
CA ARG A 381 23.35 27.19 -11.15
C ARG A 381 23.23 26.21 -9.98
N ALA A 382 24.21 26.18 -9.08
CA ALA A 382 24.17 25.35 -7.88
C ALA A 382 23.13 25.81 -6.83
N LEU A 383 22.83 27.11 -6.75
CA LEU A 383 21.73 27.64 -5.94
C LEU A 383 20.38 27.26 -6.55
N LEU A 384 20.22 27.45 -7.86
CA LEU A 384 18.99 27.11 -8.59
C LEU A 384 18.71 25.61 -8.51
N GLY A 385 19.69 24.75 -8.80
CA GLY A 385 19.51 23.30 -8.70
C GLY A 385 19.08 22.83 -7.31
N ARG A 386 19.47 23.53 -6.24
CA ARG A 386 18.99 23.27 -4.89
C ARG A 386 17.58 23.80 -4.65
N ALA A 387 17.29 25.01 -5.10
CA ALA A 387 15.97 25.61 -4.97
C ALA A 387 14.90 24.89 -5.79
N MET A 388 15.29 24.22 -6.89
CA MET A 388 14.40 23.36 -7.68
C MET A 388 14.09 22.04 -6.97
N ARG A 389 15.05 21.50 -6.22
CA ARG A 389 14.85 20.33 -5.37
C ARG A 389 13.96 20.65 -4.16
N ASP A 390 14.20 21.79 -3.50
CA ASP A 390 13.37 22.27 -2.40
C ASP A 390 13.05 23.75 -2.57
N ARG A 391 11.81 24.03 -3.01
CA ARG A 391 11.32 25.37 -3.28
C ARG A 391 11.19 26.24 -2.04
N HIS A 392 11.06 25.61 -0.87
CA HIS A 392 10.96 26.32 0.40
C HIS A 392 12.31 26.52 1.07
N GLN A 393 13.38 25.98 0.46
CA GLN A 393 14.73 26.13 0.97
C GLN A 393 15.09 27.61 1.09
N ARG A 394 15.61 27.95 2.26
CA ARG A 394 16.11 29.28 2.59
C ARG A 394 17.58 29.34 2.25
N PHE A 395 17.97 30.34 1.47
CA PHE A 395 19.37 30.61 1.12
C PHE A 395 19.82 31.89 1.81
N THR A 396 20.98 31.86 2.45
CA THR A 396 21.60 33.07 3.03
C THR A 396 22.97 33.29 2.45
N ILE A 397 23.40 34.55 2.42
CA ILE A 397 24.71 34.94 1.87
C ILE A 397 25.84 34.24 2.63
N LYS A 398 25.75 34.17 3.97
CA LYS A 398 26.76 33.50 4.80
C LYS A 398 26.84 31.99 4.57
N ALA A 399 25.70 31.33 4.30
CA ALA A 399 25.69 29.90 3.99
C ALA A 399 26.33 29.65 2.60
N HIS A 400 25.96 30.45 1.60
CA HIS A 400 26.51 30.36 0.24
C HIS A 400 28.02 30.66 0.19
N GLN A 401 28.46 31.69 0.92
CA GLN A 401 29.87 32.05 1.09
C GLN A 401 30.70 30.88 1.61
N ARG A 402 30.26 30.25 2.71
CA ARG A 402 30.96 29.12 3.34
C ARG A 402 31.02 27.90 2.41
N GLN A 403 29.92 27.61 1.73
CA GLN A 403 29.83 26.46 0.85
C GLN A 403 30.75 26.56 -0.37
N HIS A 404 30.82 27.73 -1.00
CA HIS A 404 31.62 27.92 -2.21
C HIS A 404 33.01 28.51 -1.95
N ARG A 405 33.36 28.77 -0.67
CA ARG A 405 34.65 29.33 -0.24
C ARG A 405 35.03 30.61 -0.99
N VAL A 406 34.07 31.52 -1.14
CA VAL A 406 34.25 32.82 -1.82
C VAL A 406 34.20 33.98 -0.83
N ALA A 407 34.59 35.18 -1.29
CA ALA A 407 34.38 36.40 -0.52
C ALA A 407 32.88 36.68 -0.29
N TYR A 408 32.54 37.32 0.82
CA TYR A 408 31.14 37.67 1.14
C TYR A 408 30.47 38.45 0.01
N GLN A 409 31.21 39.41 -0.57
CA GLN A 409 30.71 40.22 -1.67
C GLN A 409 30.38 39.38 -2.90
N SER A 410 31.19 38.37 -3.24
CA SER A 410 30.90 37.46 -4.36
C SER A 410 29.64 36.62 -4.10
N ALA A 411 29.48 36.09 -2.88
CA ALA A 411 28.29 35.34 -2.51
C ALA A 411 27.03 36.22 -2.51
N ARG A 412 27.16 37.48 -2.12
CA ARG A 412 26.11 38.48 -2.17
C ARG A 412 25.72 38.79 -3.61
N THR A 413 26.69 39.02 -4.49
CA THR A 413 26.45 39.27 -5.93
C THR A 413 25.73 38.10 -6.58
N ASP A 414 26.08 36.85 -6.26
CA ASP A 414 25.40 35.68 -6.83
C ASP A 414 23.89 35.66 -6.48
N LEU A 415 23.55 35.85 -5.19
CA LEU A 415 22.17 35.82 -4.71
C LEU A 415 21.35 37.03 -5.16
N LEU A 416 21.94 38.22 -5.18
CA LEU A 416 21.30 39.42 -5.72
C LEU A 416 21.09 39.27 -7.22
N GLY A 417 22.05 38.73 -7.97
CA GLY A 417 21.87 38.47 -9.40
C GLY A 417 20.71 37.51 -9.70
N LEU A 418 20.46 36.53 -8.83
CA LEU A 418 19.27 35.65 -8.95
C LEU A 418 17.96 36.38 -8.61
N GLU A 419 18.00 37.36 -7.69
CA GLU A 419 16.88 38.27 -7.41
C GLU A 419 16.60 39.18 -8.60
N ASP A 420 17.65 39.75 -9.20
CA ASP A 420 17.57 40.66 -10.36
C ASP A 420 17.03 39.95 -11.62
N LEU A 421 17.38 38.67 -11.81
CA LEU A 421 16.80 37.80 -12.84
C LEU A 421 15.35 37.38 -12.52
N GLY A 422 14.80 37.83 -11.39
CA GLY A 422 13.45 37.50 -10.95
C GLY A 422 13.27 36.03 -10.58
N LEU A 423 14.35 35.31 -10.26
CA LEU A 423 14.32 33.89 -9.92
C LEU A 423 14.19 33.69 -8.40
N PHE A 424 14.76 34.58 -7.60
CA PHE A 424 14.73 34.55 -6.14
C PHE A 424 13.98 35.78 -5.59
N ILE A 425 13.29 35.60 -4.47
CA ILE A 425 12.70 36.68 -3.67
C ILE A 425 13.53 36.80 -2.40
N ARG A 426 13.90 38.03 -2.07
CA ARG A 426 14.58 38.36 -0.82
C ARG A 426 13.57 38.78 0.24
N THR A 427 13.76 38.27 1.45
CA THR A 427 13.03 38.65 2.66
C THR A 427 14.02 38.95 3.77
N GLN A 428 13.68 39.90 4.64
CA GLN A 428 14.49 40.20 5.82
C GLN A 428 13.93 39.46 7.03
N ILE A 429 14.74 38.61 7.66
CA ILE A 429 14.38 37.90 8.90
C ILE A 429 15.38 38.32 9.96
N GLY A 430 14.94 39.17 10.90
CA GLY A 430 15.83 39.83 11.86
C GLY A 430 16.87 40.71 11.16
N LYS A 431 18.16 40.42 11.37
CA LYS A 431 19.29 41.16 10.77
C LYS A 431 19.86 40.50 9.50
N GLU A 432 19.27 39.40 9.02
CA GLU A 432 19.81 38.63 7.88
C GLU A 432 18.85 38.65 6.69
N PHE A 433 19.42 38.76 5.48
CA PHE A 433 18.68 38.55 4.24
C PHE A 433 18.56 37.07 3.93
N VAL A 434 17.32 36.63 3.74
CA VAL A 434 16.96 35.26 3.39
C VAL A 434 16.30 35.26 2.01
N PHE A 435 16.86 34.48 1.11
CA PHE A 435 16.37 34.33 -0.25
C PHE A 435 15.63 33.01 -0.42
N ARG A 436 14.59 33.00 -1.24
CA ARG A 436 13.84 31.81 -1.64
C ARG A 436 13.49 31.88 -3.12
N ALA A 437 13.35 30.74 -3.78
CA ALA A 437 12.90 30.72 -5.17
C ALA A 437 11.46 31.20 -5.34
N VAL A 438 11.19 31.82 -6.49
CA VAL A 438 9.82 32.25 -6.88
C VAL A 438 8.88 31.04 -7.16
N PRO A 439 7.55 31.21 -6.99
CA PRO A 439 6.54 30.17 -7.26
C PRO A 439 6.39 29.71 -8.73
N ASP A 440 7.01 30.40 -9.68
CA ASP A 440 7.05 30.13 -11.12
C ASP A 440 8.50 29.92 -11.66
N LEU A 441 9.45 29.61 -10.76
CA LEU A 441 10.88 29.44 -11.05
C LEU A 441 11.17 28.61 -12.32
N PHE A 442 10.45 27.51 -12.54
CA PHE A 442 10.67 26.63 -13.70
C PHE A 442 10.41 27.38 -15.00
N ASP A 443 9.24 28.01 -15.11
CA ASP A 443 8.80 28.75 -16.29
C ASP A 443 9.77 29.91 -16.57
N ARG A 444 10.24 30.61 -15.52
CA ARG A 444 11.22 31.69 -15.65
C ARG A 444 12.60 31.22 -16.13
N ILE A 445 13.04 30.02 -15.73
CA ILE A 445 14.30 29.44 -16.23
C ILE A 445 14.17 29.05 -17.69
N GLU A 446 13.02 28.50 -18.09
CA GLU A 446 12.72 28.18 -19.49
C GLU A 446 12.72 29.46 -20.36
N ASP A 447 12.07 30.53 -19.90
CA ASP A 447 12.08 31.84 -20.58
C ASP A 447 13.49 32.46 -20.69
N LEU A 448 14.35 32.25 -19.69
CA LEU A 448 15.74 32.76 -19.67
C LEU A 448 16.68 32.03 -20.64
N THR A 449 16.30 30.83 -21.09
CA THR A 449 17.13 30.01 -21.98
C THR A 449 16.67 30.07 -23.45
N HIS A 450 15.48 30.60 -23.70
CA HIS A 450 14.93 30.87 -25.03
C HIS A 450 15.14 32.31 -25.53
N ARG A 451 15.84 33.15 -24.76
CA ARG A 451 16.29 34.49 -25.15
C ARG A 451 17.80 34.46 -25.42
#